data_AF-X1SRA7-F1
#
_entry.id   AF-X1SRA7-F1
#
_cell.length_a   1.000
_cell.length_b   1.000
_cell.length_c   1.000
_cell.angle_alpha   90.00
_cell.angle_beta   90.00
_cell.angle_gamma   90.00
#
_symmetry.space_group_name_H-M   'P 1'
#
loop_
_entity.id
_entity.type
_entity.pdbx_description
1 polymer ?
#
loop_
_entity_poly.entity_id
_entity_poly.type
_entity_poly.pdbx_seq_one_letter_code
_entity_poly.pdbx_strand_id
1 'polypeptide(L)'
;MINLNQLVVEGRFIGVGGDMKAFACLLAGLVIASDARLVFEIGTGRLVSGRAFLYGLEKTKGTLISCDPAKKFNFSHPQFQFMQKTSNEIAKTWNRPIDILFIDGNHRYEEVLFDYKTFAPFVKKNGLIIFHDIRHPVKKIQGPKKKVSENATEN
;
A
#
# COMPACT_ATOMS: atom_id res chain seq x y z
N MET A 1 -13.23 -17.36 14.39
CA MET A 1 -13.89 -16.04 14.19
C MET A 1 -12.82 -14.96 14.38
N ILE A 2 -12.69 -14.00 13.46
CA ILE A 2 -11.72 -12.89 13.56
C ILE A 2 -12.14 -12.02 14.75
N ASN A 3 -11.27 -11.87 15.76
CA ASN A 3 -11.56 -10.97 16.88
C ASN A 3 -11.16 -9.53 16.50
N LEU A 4 -12.15 -8.76 16.06
CA LEU A 4 -11.99 -7.38 15.59
C LEU A 4 -11.44 -6.46 16.70
N ASN A 5 -11.84 -6.69 17.95
CA ASN A 5 -11.30 -5.93 19.09
C ASN A 5 -9.82 -6.23 19.30
N GLN A 6 -9.41 -7.48 19.14
CA GLN A 6 -8.01 -7.88 19.24
C GLN A 6 -7.17 -7.27 18.12
N LEU A 7 -7.63 -7.29 16.85
CA LEU A 7 -6.97 -6.60 15.73
C LEU A 7 -6.81 -5.09 16.00
N VAL A 8 -7.85 -4.44 16.55
CA VAL A 8 -7.85 -3.00 16.84
C VAL A 8 -6.93 -2.66 18.01
N VAL A 9 -6.91 -3.48 19.06
CA VAL A 9 -6.10 -3.29 20.27
C VAL A 9 -4.62 -3.64 20.01
N GLU A 10 -4.33 -4.81 19.45
CA GLU A 10 -2.95 -5.26 19.14
C GLU A 10 -2.33 -4.47 17.99
N GLY A 11 -3.13 -4.10 16.98
CA GLY A 11 -2.71 -3.21 15.90
C GLY A 11 -2.46 -1.76 16.35
N ARG A 12 -2.85 -1.42 17.59
CA ARG A 12 -2.82 -0.06 18.16
C ARG A 12 -3.59 0.95 17.30
N PHE A 13 -4.77 0.58 16.82
CA PHE A 13 -5.70 1.48 16.13
C PHE A 13 -6.64 2.21 17.12
N ILE A 14 -6.17 2.42 18.36
CA ILE A 14 -6.89 3.15 19.39
C ILE A 14 -6.93 4.65 19.00
N GLY A 15 -8.13 5.23 18.91
CA GLY A 15 -8.32 6.63 18.52
C GLY A 15 -8.41 6.89 17.01
N VAL A 16 -8.43 5.84 16.18
CA VAL A 16 -8.59 5.97 14.72
C VAL A 16 -10.08 5.83 14.36
N GLY A 17 -10.60 6.72 13.51
CA GLY A 17 -12.01 6.77 13.12
C GLY A 17 -12.55 5.47 12.51
N GLY A 18 -13.88 5.32 12.47
CA GLY A 18 -14.57 4.08 12.06
C GLY A 18 -14.10 3.48 10.73
N ASP A 19 -13.81 4.32 9.74
CA ASP A 19 -13.41 3.90 8.40
C ASP A 19 -12.07 3.12 8.38
N MET A 20 -11.12 3.51 9.22
CA MET A 20 -9.81 2.83 9.32
C MET A 20 -9.91 1.45 9.96
N LYS A 21 -10.89 1.22 10.85
CA LYS A 21 -11.13 -0.11 11.41
C LYS A 21 -11.66 -1.06 10.34
N ALA A 22 -12.68 -0.63 9.59
CA ALA A 22 -13.23 -1.42 8.49
C ALA A 22 -12.15 -1.73 7.44
N PHE A 23 -11.32 -0.75 7.09
CA PHE A 23 -10.20 -0.92 6.18
C PHE A 23 -9.18 -1.96 6.68
N ALA A 24 -8.75 -1.87 7.94
CA ALA A 24 -7.83 -2.86 8.51
C ALA A 24 -8.42 -4.29 8.51
N CYS A 25 -9.72 -4.41 8.80
CA CYS A 25 -10.41 -5.70 8.78
C CYS A 25 -10.49 -6.30 7.38
N LEU A 26 -10.73 -5.45 6.36
CA LEU A 26 -10.72 -5.87 4.96
C LEU A 26 -9.33 -6.42 4.57
N LEU A 27 -8.25 -5.70 4.85
CA LEU A 27 -6.90 -6.13 4.49
C LEU A 27 -6.50 -7.44 5.18
N ALA A 28 -6.77 -7.55 6.48
CA ALA A 28 -6.54 -8.79 7.23
C ALA A 28 -7.39 -9.95 6.69
N GLY A 29 -8.67 -9.68 6.38
CA GLY A 29 -9.60 -10.65 5.82
C GLY A 29 -9.16 -11.17 4.44
N LEU A 30 -8.64 -10.29 3.57
CA LEU A 30 -8.13 -10.68 2.25
C LEU A 30 -6.96 -11.67 2.39
N VAL A 31 -6.00 -11.39 3.28
CA VAL A 31 -4.89 -12.32 3.56
C VAL A 31 -5.41 -13.68 4.01
N ILE A 32 -6.32 -13.69 4.99
CA ILE A 32 -6.83 -14.94 5.57
C ILE A 32 -7.64 -15.74 4.53
N ALA A 33 -8.54 -15.06 3.80
CA ALA A 33 -9.43 -15.71 2.83
C ALA A 33 -8.67 -16.28 1.62
N SER A 34 -7.52 -15.70 1.27
CA SER A 34 -6.68 -16.16 0.16
C SER A 34 -5.56 -17.12 0.57
N ASP A 35 -5.41 -17.44 1.87
CA ASP A 35 -4.23 -18.11 2.44
C ASP A 35 -2.89 -17.48 1.98
N ALA A 36 -2.86 -16.15 1.83
CA ALA A 36 -1.70 -15.47 1.29
C ALA A 36 -0.45 -15.71 2.16
N ARG A 37 0.68 -16.06 1.53
CA ARG A 37 1.96 -16.32 2.20
C ARG A 37 2.96 -15.19 2.03
N LEU A 38 2.89 -14.44 0.93
CA LEU A 38 3.69 -13.24 0.72
C LEU A 38 2.81 -12.06 0.33
N VAL A 39 2.75 -11.06 1.22
CA VAL A 39 2.27 -9.72 0.87
C VAL A 39 3.48 -8.84 0.57
N PHE A 40 3.49 -8.20 -0.59
CA PHE A 40 4.44 -7.14 -0.91
C PHE A 40 3.74 -5.79 -0.92
N GLU A 41 4.18 -4.89 -0.05
CA GLU A 41 3.65 -3.53 0.10
C GLU A 41 4.67 -2.50 -0.41
N ILE A 42 4.21 -1.62 -1.29
CA ILE A 42 4.97 -0.44 -1.72
C ILE A 42 4.33 0.77 -1.05
N GLY A 43 5.09 1.50 -0.24
CA GLY A 43 4.60 2.64 0.55
C GLY A 43 4.24 2.24 1.98
N THR A 44 5.24 1.93 2.80
CA THR A 44 5.02 1.51 4.20
C THR A 44 4.37 2.60 5.07
N GLY A 45 4.69 3.88 4.82
CA GLY A 45 4.16 5.00 5.58
C GLY A 45 4.35 4.82 7.10
N ARG A 46 3.26 4.98 7.87
CA ARG A 46 3.24 4.77 9.34
C ARG A 46 2.91 3.34 9.76
N LEU A 47 2.95 2.38 8.82
CA LEU A 47 2.70 0.95 9.04
C LEU A 47 1.25 0.63 9.46
N VAL A 48 0.27 1.35 8.91
CA VAL A 48 -1.16 1.12 9.19
C VAL A 48 -1.65 -0.13 8.47
N SER A 49 -1.59 -0.14 7.14
CA SER A 49 -1.88 -1.30 6.28
C SER A 49 -0.97 -2.49 6.61
N GLY A 50 0.33 -2.23 6.78
CA GLY A 50 1.30 -3.26 7.17
C GLY A 50 0.92 -4.04 8.44
N ARG A 51 0.40 -3.38 9.48
CA ARG A 51 -0.09 -4.09 10.68
C ARG A 51 -1.33 -4.94 10.42
N ALA A 52 -2.24 -4.46 9.58
CA ALA A 52 -3.42 -5.24 9.19
C ALA A 52 -3.02 -6.50 8.40
N PHE A 53 -2.08 -6.36 7.45
CA PHE A 53 -1.53 -7.52 6.75
C PHE A 53 -0.83 -8.49 7.68
N LEU A 54 -0.01 -8.00 8.61
CA LEU A 54 0.69 -8.86 9.57
C LEU A 54 -0.26 -9.70 10.42
N TYR A 55 -1.36 -9.12 10.89
CA TYR A 55 -2.37 -9.88 11.63
C TYR A 55 -2.93 -11.06 10.80
N GLY A 56 -3.22 -10.84 9.52
CA GLY A 56 -3.64 -11.93 8.63
C GLY A 56 -2.52 -12.96 8.43
N LEU A 57 -1.29 -12.48 8.23
CA LEU A 57 -0.13 -13.31 7.94
C LEU A 57 0.32 -14.17 9.13
N GLU A 58 0.04 -13.77 10.37
CA GLU A 58 0.21 -14.66 11.53
C GLU A 58 -0.66 -15.92 11.41
N LYS A 59 -1.88 -15.79 10.87
CA LYS A 59 -2.82 -16.91 10.73
C LYS A 59 -2.45 -17.81 9.56
N THR A 60 -1.99 -17.22 8.46
CA THR A 60 -1.54 -17.96 7.26
C THR A 60 -0.06 -18.35 7.32
N LYS A 61 0.65 -18.01 8.41
CA LYS A 61 2.11 -18.25 8.56
C LYS A 61 2.92 -17.68 7.40
N GLY A 62 2.54 -16.49 6.92
CA GLY A 62 3.18 -15.79 5.81
C GLY A 62 4.22 -14.75 6.24
N THR A 63 4.59 -13.87 5.32
CA THR A 63 5.53 -12.76 5.54
C THR A 63 5.05 -11.51 4.82
N LEU A 64 5.21 -10.36 5.48
CA LEU A 64 5.08 -9.05 4.87
C LEU A 64 6.47 -8.56 4.48
N ILE A 65 6.65 -8.23 3.21
CA ILE A 65 7.77 -7.41 2.75
C ILE A 65 7.20 -6.05 2.41
N SER A 66 7.79 -4.99 2.94
CA SER A 66 7.36 -3.62 2.64
C SER A 66 8.55 -2.74 2.29
N CYS A 67 8.39 -1.83 1.33
CA CYS A 67 9.39 -0.84 1.00
C CYS A 67 8.87 0.59 1.07
N ASP A 68 9.74 1.49 1.54
CA ASP A 68 9.54 2.94 1.55
C ASP A 68 10.94 3.59 1.62
N PRO A 69 11.21 4.70 0.90
CA PRO A 69 12.48 5.41 1.03
C PRO A 69 12.75 5.93 2.46
N ALA A 70 11.71 6.12 3.28
CA ALA A 70 11.83 6.63 4.64
C ALA A 70 11.17 5.72 5.68
N LYS A 71 11.91 5.35 6.72
CA LYS A 71 11.36 4.64 7.88
C LYS A 71 10.64 5.62 8.82
N LYS A 72 9.31 5.51 8.92
CA LYS A 72 8.47 6.41 9.76
C LYS A 72 7.80 5.69 10.95
N PHE A 73 8.35 4.56 11.36
CA PHE A 73 7.81 3.72 12.42
C PHE A 73 8.94 3.11 13.28
N ASN A 74 8.63 2.82 14.55
CA ASN A 74 9.49 2.04 15.43
C ASN A 74 8.77 0.75 15.82
N PHE A 75 8.92 -0.28 14.99
CA PHE A 75 8.25 -1.57 15.13
C PHE A 75 9.09 -2.67 14.48
N SER A 76 9.09 -3.85 15.09
CA SER A 76 9.71 -5.08 14.58
C SER A 76 8.74 -6.23 14.76
N HIS A 77 8.80 -7.20 13.84
CA HIS A 77 7.99 -8.41 13.89
C HIS A 77 8.70 -9.52 13.11
N PRO A 78 8.68 -10.79 13.57
CA PRO A 78 9.39 -11.88 12.90
C PRO A 78 8.92 -12.14 11.46
N GLN A 79 7.64 -11.86 11.18
CA GLN A 79 7.07 -11.98 9.83
C GLN A 79 7.13 -10.67 9.02
N PHE A 80 7.89 -9.67 9.48
CA PHE A 80 7.99 -8.38 8.81
C PHE A 80 9.41 -8.08 8.36
N GLN A 81 9.58 -7.85 7.07
CA GLN A 81 10.80 -7.36 6.46
C GLN A 81 10.57 -5.97 5.86
N PHE A 82 11.22 -4.96 6.42
CA PHE A 82 11.24 -3.62 5.86
C PHE A 82 12.49 -3.39 5.02
N MET A 83 12.30 -2.84 3.82
CA MET A 83 13.38 -2.46 2.92
C MET A 83 13.35 -0.95 2.71
N GLN A 84 14.32 -0.24 3.30
CA GLN A 84 14.41 1.22 3.16
C GLN A 84 14.97 1.61 1.78
N LYS A 85 14.16 1.43 0.75
CA LYS A 85 14.48 1.57 -0.68
C LYS A 85 13.22 1.97 -1.44
N THR A 86 13.41 2.60 -2.60
CA THR A 86 12.33 2.81 -3.57
C THR A 86 11.93 1.50 -4.25
N SER A 87 10.71 1.43 -4.79
CA SER A 87 10.24 0.29 -5.57
C SER A 87 11.14 -0.01 -6.78
N ASN A 88 11.65 1.03 -7.45
CA ASN A 88 12.63 0.90 -8.54
C ASN A 88 13.94 0.21 -8.09
N GLU A 89 14.45 0.53 -6.91
CA GLU A 89 15.63 -0.16 -6.37
C GLU A 89 15.33 -1.61 -5.99
N ILE A 90 14.13 -1.90 -5.47
CA ILE A 90 13.69 -3.26 -5.16
C ILE A 90 13.56 -4.11 -6.43
N ALA A 91 13.00 -3.53 -7.50
CA ALA A 91 12.75 -4.20 -8.77
C ALA A 91 13.98 -4.90 -9.35
N LYS A 92 15.16 -4.30 -9.17
CA LYS A 92 16.45 -4.82 -9.68
C LYS A 92 16.82 -6.20 -9.12
N THR A 93 16.26 -6.57 -7.98
CA THR A 93 16.63 -7.81 -7.26
C THR A 93 15.42 -8.69 -6.93
N TRP A 94 14.20 -8.29 -7.30
CA TRP A 94 13.01 -9.04 -6.95
C TRP A 94 12.89 -10.31 -7.78
N ASN A 95 12.71 -11.44 -7.10
CA ASN A 95 12.60 -12.77 -7.74
C ASN A 95 11.60 -13.70 -7.03
N ARG A 96 10.71 -13.14 -6.20
CA ARG A 96 9.81 -13.92 -5.34
C ARG A 96 8.36 -13.84 -5.86
N PRO A 97 7.62 -14.96 -5.88
CA PRO A 97 6.21 -14.93 -6.27
C PRO A 97 5.35 -14.28 -5.18
N ILE A 98 4.48 -13.35 -5.57
CA ILE A 98 3.66 -12.52 -4.68
C ILE A 98 2.23 -13.08 -4.63
N ASP A 99 1.66 -13.22 -3.43
CA ASP A 99 0.24 -13.57 -3.26
C ASP A 99 -0.64 -12.32 -3.29
N ILE A 100 -0.20 -11.25 -2.62
CA ILE A 100 -0.87 -9.95 -2.63
C ILE A 100 0.16 -8.85 -2.86
N LEU A 101 -0.02 -8.08 -3.94
CA LEU A 101 0.70 -6.85 -4.21
C LEU A 101 -0.17 -5.67 -3.77
N PHE A 102 0.32 -4.84 -2.86
CA PHE A 102 -0.35 -3.64 -2.38
C PHE A 102 0.47 -2.40 -2.77
N ILE A 103 -0.12 -1.54 -3.60
CA ILE A 103 0.52 -0.32 -4.12
C ILE A 103 -0.11 0.89 -3.44
N ASP A 104 0.66 1.52 -2.56
CA ASP A 104 0.32 2.70 -1.75
C ASP A 104 1.50 3.69 -1.70
N GLY A 105 2.24 3.75 -2.81
CA GLY A 105 3.47 4.52 -2.95
C GLY A 105 3.21 5.98 -3.36
N ASN A 106 3.91 6.44 -4.39
CA ASN A 106 3.70 7.78 -4.92
C ASN A 106 2.41 7.82 -5.75
N HIS A 107 1.45 8.67 -5.37
CA HIS A 107 0.13 8.75 -6.04
C HIS A 107 0.16 9.42 -7.43
N ARG A 108 1.35 9.63 -8.01
CA ARG A 108 1.51 10.03 -9.40
C ARG A 108 1.24 8.84 -10.32
N TYR A 109 0.43 9.07 -11.35
CA TYR A 109 0.04 8.02 -12.30
C TYR A 109 1.22 7.25 -12.88
N GLU A 110 2.29 7.94 -13.26
CA GLU A 110 3.47 7.30 -13.87
C GLU A 110 4.18 6.35 -12.89
N GLU A 111 4.22 6.70 -11.61
CA GLU A 111 4.87 5.91 -10.55
C GLU A 111 4.03 4.67 -10.22
N VAL A 112 2.70 4.83 -10.07
CA VAL A 112 1.78 3.70 -9.87
C VAL A 112 1.81 2.75 -11.07
N LEU A 113 1.82 3.28 -12.28
CA LEU A 113 1.90 2.47 -13.50
C LEU A 113 3.23 1.72 -13.58
N PHE A 114 4.34 2.36 -13.18
CA PHE A 114 5.64 1.74 -13.07
C PHE A 114 5.61 0.57 -12.06
N ASP A 115 5.11 0.81 -10.84
CA ASP A 115 5.00 -0.21 -9.80
C ASP A 115 4.16 -1.40 -10.27
N TYR A 116 3.00 -1.13 -10.87
CA TYR A 116 2.13 -2.17 -11.43
C TYR A 116 2.85 -2.99 -12.50
N LYS A 117 3.38 -2.35 -13.55
CA LYS A 117 4.04 -3.07 -14.65
C LYS A 117 5.25 -3.87 -14.20
N THR A 118 5.92 -3.40 -13.16
CA THR A 118 7.14 -4.02 -12.63
C THR A 118 6.83 -5.25 -11.78
N PHE A 119 5.84 -5.16 -10.89
CA PHE A 119 5.58 -6.22 -9.89
C PHE A 119 4.43 -7.16 -10.26
N ALA A 120 3.49 -6.75 -11.13
CA ALA A 120 2.39 -7.60 -11.57
C ALA A 120 2.84 -8.95 -12.17
N PRO A 121 3.93 -9.04 -12.97
CA PRO A 121 4.42 -10.33 -13.47
C PRO A 121 4.86 -11.33 -12.39
N PHE A 122 5.17 -10.86 -11.18
CA PHE A 122 5.53 -11.71 -10.05
C PHE A 122 4.32 -12.16 -9.23
N VAL A 123 3.14 -11.59 -9.47
CA VAL A 123 1.91 -11.98 -8.78
C VAL A 123 1.47 -13.34 -9.30
N LYS A 124 1.22 -14.27 -8.37
CA LYS A 124 0.82 -15.64 -8.71
C LYS A 124 -0.51 -15.63 -9.48
N LYS A 125 -0.77 -16.71 -10.20
CA LYS A 125 -2.11 -16.97 -10.74
C LYS A 125 -3.12 -16.95 -9.59
N ASN A 126 -4.18 -16.17 -9.73
CA ASN A 126 -5.19 -15.87 -8.70
C ASN A 126 -4.70 -15.03 -7.50
N GLY A 127 -3.49 -14.48 -7.56
CA GLY A 127 -3.02 -13.49 -6.60
C GLY A 127 -3.76 -12.16 -6.78
N LEU A 128 -3.66 -11.30 -5.76
CA LEU A 128 -4.35 -10.01 -5.72
C LEU A 128 -3.38 -8.87 -6.00
N ILE A 129 -3.86 -7.88 -6.75
CA ILE A 129 -3.22 -6.57 -6.88
C ILE A 129 -4.20 -5.54 -6.37
N ILE A 130 -3.77 -4.75 -5.39
CA ILE A 130 -4.59 -3.77 -4.69
C ILE A 130 -3.91 -2.41 -4.83
N PHE A 131 -4.69 -1.41 -5.25
CA PHE A 131 -4.26 -0.02 -5.34
C PHE A 131 -4.92 0.77 -4.23
N HIS A 132 -4.13 1.47 -3.43
CA HIS A 132 -4.64 2.39 -2.43
C HIS A 132 -4.70 3.83 -3.00
N ASP A 133 -5.55 4.67 -2.39
CA ASP A 133 -5.70 6.10 -2.72
C ASP A 133 -5.95 6.46 -4.21
N ILE A 134 -6.82 5.70 -4.88
CA ILE A 134 -7.33 6.02 -6.24
C ILE A 134 -8.23 7.29 -6.32
N ARG A 135 -8.34 8.07 -5.24
CA ARG A 135 -9.07 9.34 -5.19
C ARG A 135 -8.23 10.46 -4.58
N HIS A 136 -7.42 11.09 -5.41
CA HIS A 136 -7.21 12.52 -5.26
C HIS A 136 -7.86 13.22 -6.46
N PRO A 137 -8.92 14.05 -6.28
CA PRO A 137 -9.17 15.08 -7.27
C PRO A 137 -7.85 15.84 -7.38
N VAL A 138 -7.29 15.89 -8.58
CA VAL A 138 -6.09 16.66 -8.91
C VAL A 138 -6.22 17.99 -8.17
N LYS A 139 -5.44 18.19 -7.09
CA LYS A 139 -5.32 19.54 -6.53
C LYS A 139 -4.82 20.36 -7.71
N LYS A 140 -5.66 21.26 -8.21
CA LYS A 140 -5.33 22.21 -9.27
C LYS A 140 -3.88 22.59 -9.09
N ILE A 141 -3.07 22.26 -10.09
CA ILE A 141 -1.72 22.80 -10.22
C ILE A 141 -1.92 24.32 -10.18
N GLN A 142 -1.68 24.95 -9.03
CA GLN A 142 -1.46 26.38 -8.96
C GLN A 142 -0.03 26.58 -9.47
N GLY A 143 0.14 26.39 -10.78
CA GLY A 143 1.24 27.00 -11.50
C GLY A 143 1.08 28.52 -11.37
N PRO A 144 2.16 29.29 -11.46
CA PRO A 144 2.07 30.74 -11.39
C PRO A 144 1.06 31.18 -12.44
N LYS A 145 0.02 31.92 -12.02
CA LYS A 145 -0.95 32.55 -12.90
C LYS A 145 -0.19 33.42 -13.91
N LYS A 146 0.23 32.83 -15.03
CA LYS A 146 0.75 33.58 -16.16
C LYS A 146 -0.47 33.99 -16.96
N LYS A 147 -0.80 35.27 -16.85
CA LYS A 147 -1.78 35.99 -17.66
C LYS A 147 -1.74 35.48 -19.10
N VAL A 148 -2.86 34.98 -19.58
CA VAL A 148 -3.29 35.17 -20.97
C VAL A 148 -4.73 35.66 -20.88
N SER A 149 -4.88 36.90 -20.41
CA SER A 149 -5.93 37.76 -20.92
C SER A 149 -5.37 38.35 -22.21
N GLU A 150 -5.96 38.03 -23.36
CA GLU A 150 -6.21 38.94 -24.47
C GLU A 150 -6.54 38.18 -25.76
N ASN A 151 -7.67 38.60 -26.35
CA ASN A 151 -8.02 38.56 -27.78
C ASN A 151 -8.60 37.28 -28.35
N ALA A 152 -9.92 37.10 -28.19
CA ALA A 152 -10.79 36.59 -29.25
C ALA A 152 -12.27 36.87 -28.91
N THR A 153 -12.77 38.05 -29.30
CA THR A 153 -14.08 38.32 -29.93
C THR A 153 -14.29 39.83 -30.00
N GLU A 154 -13.78 40.44 -31.06
CA GLU A 154 -14.39 41.59 -31.71
C GLU A 154 -14.08 41.44 -33.22
N ASN A 155 -15.12 41.59 -34.03
CA ASN A 155 -15.29 41.34 -35.47
C ASN A 155 -15.94 39.99 -35.83
#